data_AF-A0A0M2U9J1-F1
#
_entry.id   AF-A0A0M2U9J1-F1
#
_cell.length_a   1.000
_cell.length_b   1.000
_cell.length_c   1.000
_cell.angle_alpha   90.00
_cell.angle_beta   90.00
_cell.angle_gamma   90.00
#
_symmetry.space_group_name_H-M   'P 1'
#
loop_
_entity.id
_entity.type
_entity.pdbx_description
1 polymer ?
#
loop_
_entity_poly.entity_id
_entity_poly.type
_entity_poly.pdbx_seq_one_letter_code
_entity_poly.pdbx_strand_id
1 'polypeptide(L)'
;MLIVGELINTSRKAVKSAVENRDASFIQRIAREQVEAGAQYVDVNCGTMVFNEAETIEWLVNTIQEAVQVPLCIDSPNPKAIEIGLAAARHGQPMVNSITAERQRYEEILPLVQKYQAKVVALCMDDQGMPETADDRMRIVRNLVQNLTAAGVSEEDIYFDPLVKPVSTGDRFGLEVLDTLRMISTEFPRAHKICGLSNISFGLPNRKILNQAFMIQTMAMGMDAYILDPLDKGMMGFLCASRALLGQDGYCMDYLTAHRKGLYD
;
A
#
# COMPACT_ATOMS: atom_id res chain seq x y z
N MET A 1 6.65 11.06 -1.48
CA MET A 1 5.58 10.09 -1.78
C MET A 1 6.21 8.73 -1.99
N LEU A 2 5.76 7.73 -1.26
CA LEU A 2 6.16 6.33 -1.42
C LEU A 2 5.13 5.59 -2.27
N ILE A 3 5.59 4.84 -3.27
CA ILE A 3 4.72 4.08 -4.16
C ILE A 3 5.01 2.60 -4.00
N VAL A 4 3.99 1.85 -3.61
CA VAL A 4 3.96 0.39 -3.61
C VAL A 4 3.25 -0.06 -4.89
N GLY A 5 3.97 -0.73 -5.79
CA GLY A 5 3.41 -1.22 -7.04
C GLY A 5 2.53 -2.45 -6.82
N GLU A 6 1.24 -2.35 -7.17
CA GLU A 6 0.20 -3.36 -6.85
C GLU A 6 0.05 -4.49 -7.87
N LEU A 7 0.87 -4.52 -8.93
CA LEU A 7 0.55 -5.32 -10.11
C LEU A 7 0.77 -6.82 -9.94
N ILE A 8 1.57 -7.26 -8.97
CA ILE A 8 1.83 -8.68 -8.70
C ILE A 8 0.84 -9.18 -7.65
N ASN A 9 -0.40 -9.34 -8.10
CA ASN A 9 -1.51 -9.79 -7.28
C ASN A 9 -2.29 -10.90 -7.99
N THR A 10 -2.44 -12.08 -7.38
CA THR A 10 -3.07 -13.26 -8.01
C THR A 10 -4.58 -13.14 -8.18
N SER A 11 -5.23 -12.08 -7.69
CA SER A 11 -6.60 -11.74 -8.12
C SER A 11 -6.67 -11.32 -9.60
N ARG A 12 -5.54 -10.88 -10.18
CA ARG A 12 -5.42 -10.53 -11.60
C ARG A 12 -5.18 -11.80 -12.41
N LYS A 13 -6.09 -12.09 -13.35
CA LYS A 13 -6.07 -13.34 -14.16
C LYS A 13 -4.71 -13.67 -14.79
N ALA A 14 -4.02 -12.68 -15.36
CA ALA A 14 -2.72 -12.88 -16.00
C ALA A 14 -1.63 -13.26 -14.98
N VAL A 15 -1.60 -12.60 -13.82
CA VAL A 15 -0.66 -12.91 -12.74
C VAL A 15 -0.94 -14.29 -12.18
N LYS A 16 -2.22 -14.61 -11.90
CA LYS A 16 -2.62 -15.95 -11.44
C LYS A 16 -2.09 -17.04 -12.36
N SER A 17 -2.31 -16.91 -13.67
CA SER A 17 -1.83 -17.88 -14.65
C SER A 17 -0.30 -17.98 -14.69
N ALA A 18 0.42 -16.87 -14.58
CA ALA A 18 1.87 -16.87 -14.50
C ALA A 18 2.39 -17.58 -13.24
N VAL A 19 1.74 -17.36 -12.09
CA VAL A 19 2.08 -18.03 -10.84
C VAL A 19 1.81 -19.54 -10.90
N GLU A 20 0.64 -19.95 -11.41
CA GLU A 20 0.26 -21.36 -11.58
C GLU A 20 1.25 -22.11 -12.49
N ASN A 21 1.77 -21.45 -13.53
CA ASN A 21 2.73 -22.02 -14.47
C ASN A 21 4.20 -21.81 -14.08
N ARG A 22 4.48 -21.19 -12.91
CA ARG A 22 5.84 -20.79 -12.48
C ARG A 22 6.58 -19.98 -13.56
N ASP A 23 5.87 -19.11 -14.28
CA ASP A 23 6.44 -18.23 -15.31
C ASP A 23 7.21 -17.07 -14.66
N ALA A 24 8.46 -17.35 -14.31
CA ALA A 24 9.36 -16.38 -13.70
C ALA A 24 9.59 -15.16 -14.61
N SER A 25 9.67 -15.36 -15.92
CA SER A 25 9.95 -14.29 -16.89
C SER A 25 8.85 -13.24 -16.89
N PHE A 26 7.59 -13.66 -16.82
CA PHE A 26 6.45 -12.76 -16.72
C PHE A 26 6.45 -11.94 -15.43
N ILE A 27 6.66 -12.59 -14.28
CA ILE A 27 6.69 -11.93 -12.97
C ILE A 27 7.85 -10.93 -12.88
N GLN A 28 9.04 -11.35 -13.30
CA GLN A 28 10.23 -10.50 -13.33
C GLN A 28 10.05 -9.28 -14.23
N ARG A 29 9.39 -9.44 -15.38
CA ARG A 29 9.10 -8.32 -16.28
C ARG A 29 8.17 -7.31 -15.62
N ILE A 30 7.07 -7.74 -14.99
CA ILE A 30 6.16 -6.84 -14.27
C ILE A 30 6.89 -6.13 -13.12
N ALA A 31 7.73 -6.84 -12.37
CA ALA A 31 8.53 -6.23 -11.30
C ALA A 31 9.43 -5.10 -11.84
N ARG A 32 10.16 -5.34 -12.94
CA ARG A 32 11.00 -4.32 -13.59
C ARG A 32 10.18 -3.13 -14.07
N GLU A 33 9.10 -3.38 -14.80
CA GLU A 33 8.22 -2.33 -15.32
C GLU A 33 7.70 -1.41 -14.20
N GLN A 34 7.29 -1.98 -13.06
CA GLN A 34 6.83 -1.19 -11.91
C GLN A 34 7.94 -0.31 -11.31
N VAL A 35 9.14 -0.86 -11.13
CA VAL A 35 10.28 -0.12 -10.56
C VAL A 35 10.76 0.96 -11.52
N GLU A 36 10.83 0.67 -12.82
CA GLU A 36 11.17 1.65 -13.86
C GLU A 36 10.15 2.79 -13.93
N ALA A 37 8.89 2.50 -13.64
CA ALA A 37 7.82 3.48 -13.54
C ALA A 37 7.79 4.24 -12.20
N GLY A 38 8.69 3.95 -11.28
CA GLY A 38 8.90 4.71 -10.04
C GLY A 38 8.37 4.06 -8.76
N ALA A 39 7.95 2.79 -8.79
CA ALA A 39 7.62 2.07 -7.57
C ALA A 39 8.87 1.89 -6.68
N GLN A 40 8.75 2.23 -5.41
CA GLN A 40 9.80 2.07 -4.38
C GLN A 40 9.65 0.79 -3.58
N TYR A 41 8.46 0.18 -3.62
CA TYR A 41 8.17 -1.16 -3.13
C TYR A 41 7.41 -1.92 -4.21
N VAL A 42 7.56 -3.24 -4.24
CA VAL A 42 6.71 -4.14 -5.02
C VAL A 42 5.82 -4.91 -4.06
N ASP A 43 4.50 -4.79 -4.24
CA ASP A 43 3.52 -5.61 -3.52
C ASP A 43 3.57 -7.06 -4.01
N VAL A 44 3.50 -8.01 -3.08
CA VAL A 44 3.53 -9.44 -3.35
C VAL A 44 2.31 -10.07 -2.73
N ASN A 45 1.24 -10.19 -3.53
CA ASN A 45 -0.02 -10.77 -3.09
C ASN A 45 -0.32 -12.09 -3.84
N CYS A 46 -0.38 -13.18 -3.08
CA CYS A 46 -0.84 -14.48 -3.57
C CYS A 46 -2.03 -15.06 -2.80
N GLY A 47 -2.84 -14.19 -2.17
CA GLY A 47 -3.92 -14.60 -1.27
C GLY A 47 -5.03 -15.46 -1.93
N THR A 48 -5.12 -15.48 -3.26
CA THR A 48 -6.06 -16.38 -3.96
C THR A 48 -5.55 -17.81 -4.10
N MET A 49 -4.30 -18.09 -3.70
CA MET A 49 -3.65 -19.41 -3.80
C MET A 49 -3.81 -20.20 -2.48
N VAL A 50 -5.05 -20.32 -2.01
CA VAL A 50 -5.41 -20.72 -0.63
C VAL A 50 -4.72 -21.99 -0.14
N PHE A 51 -4.49 -22.99 -1.01
CA PHE A 51 -3.92 -24.28 -0.61
C PHE A 51 -2.38 -24.33 -0.61
N ASN A 52 -1.72 -23.40 -1.28
CA ASN A 52 -0.28 -23.40 -1.49
C ASN A 52 0.33 -21.99 -1.35
N GLU A 53 -0.33 -21.10 -0.62
CA GLU A 53 0.07 -19.70 -0.46
C GLU A 53 1.49 -19.56 0.10
N ALA A 54 1.83 -20.38 1.09
CA ALA A 54 3.15 -20.42 1.72
C ALA A 54 4.30 -20.74 0.74
N GLU A 55 4.12 -21.74 -0.13
CA GLU A 55 5.11 -22.09 -1.17
C GLU A 55 5.11 -21.05 -2.30
N THR A 56 3.93 -20.48 -2.58
CA THR A 56 3.77 -19.50 -3.65
C THR A 56 4.47 -18.19 -3.32
N ILE A 57 4.32 -17.70 -2.09
CA ILE A 57 4.91 -16.43 -1.67
C ILE A 57 6.43 -16.51 -1.63
N GLU A 58 7.01 -17.64 -1.20
CA GLU A 58 8.46 -17.85 -1.21
C GLU A 58 9.02 -17.79 -2.64
N TRP A 59 8.37 -18.47 -3.59
CA TRP A 59 8.77 -18.44 -4.99
C TRP A 59 8.62 -17.04 -5.59
N LEU A 60 7.52 -16.33 -5.32
CA LEU A 60 7.30 -14.97 -5.81
C LEU A 60 8.38 -14.02 -5.28
N VAL A 61 8.63 -14.03 -3.96
CA VAL A 61 9.65 -13.18 -3.33
C VAL A 61 11.03 -13.43 -3.94
N ASN A 62 11.43 -14.68 -4.12
CA ASN A 62 12.71 -14.98 -4.77
C ASN A 62 12.75 -14.54 -6.23
N THR A 63 11.70 -14.82 -7.00
CA THR A 63 11.58 -14.46 -8.42
C THR A 63 11.65 -12.95 -8.64
N ILE A 64 10.97 -12.16 -7.82
CA ILE A 64 10.95 -10.69 -7.94
C ILE A 64 12.34 -10.12 -7.65
N GLN A 65 13.00 -10.59 -6.59
CA GLN A 65 14.32 -10.09 -6.18
C GLN A 65 15.45 -10.45 -7.15
N GLU A 66 15.27 -11.47 -8.00
CA GLU A 66 16.18 -11.74 -9.11
C GLU A 66 16.13 -10.65 -10.19
N ALA A 67 15.05 -9.87 -10.25
CA ALA A 67 14.83 -8.85 -11.28
C ALA A 67 14.98 -7.42 -10.77
N VAL A 68 14.68 -7.15 -9.49
CA VAL A 68 14.72 -5.81 -8.90
C VAL A 68 15.31 -5.83 -7.48
N GLN A 69 15.92 -4.72 -7.07
CA GLN A 69 16.56 -4.58 -5.75
C GLN A 69 15.79 -3.66 -4.78
N VAL A 70 14.53 -3.35 -5.09
CA VAL A 70 13.65 -2.60 -4.17
C VAL A 70 13.12 -3.53 -3.07
N PRO A 71 12.81 -3.00 -1.87
CA PRO A 71 12.15 -3.79 -0.85
C PRO A 71 10.74 -4.24 -1.26
N LEU A 72 10.25 -5.29 -0.61
CA LEU A 72 8.95 -5.91 -0.90
C LEU A 72 7.91 -5.57 0.16
N CYS A 73 6.67 -5.41 -0.29
CA CYS A 73 5.48 -5.35 0.55
C CYS A 73 4.81 -6.73 0.52
N ILE A 74 4.90 -7.47 1.62
CA ILE A 74 4.38 -8.83 1.75
C ILE A 74 2.89 -8.73 2.12
N ASP A 75 2.02 -9.03 1.16
CA ASP A 75 0.57 -8.87 1.27
C ASP A 75 -0.14 -10.23 1.36
N SER A 76 -0.65 -10.55 2.55
CA SER A 76 -1.37 -11.80 2.76
C SER A 76 -2.27 -11.76 4.01
N PRO A 77 -3.47 -12.38 3.96
CA PRO A 77 -4.27 -12.62 5.16
C PRO A 77 -3.71 -13.75 6.04
N ASN A 78 -2.70 -14.51 5.59
CA ASN A 78 -2.16 -15.66 6.28
C ASN A 78 -0.82 -15.32 6.99
N PRO A 79 -0.77 -15.31 8.33
CA PRO A 79 0.45 -15.01 9.07
C PRO A 79 1.63 -15.92 8.70
N LYS A 80 1.36 -17.18 8.33
CA LYS A 80 2.42 -18.11 7.94
C LYS A 80 3.05 -17.73 6.60
N ALA A 81 2.23 -17.29 5.64
CA ALA A 81 2.74 -16.80 4.37
C ALA A 81 3.54 -15.51 4.58
N ILE A 82 3.08 -14.60 5.44
CA ILE A 82 3.84 -13.39 5.82
C ILE A 82 5.20 -13.77 6.39
N GLU A 83 5.27 -14.70 7.36
CA GLU A 83 6.54 -15.11 7.95
C GLU A 83 7.53 -15.64 6.91
N ILE A 84 7.06 -16.47 5.98
CA ILE A 84 7.89 -17.06 4.92
C ILE A 84 8.35 -15.97 3.94
N GLY A 85 7.45 -15.09 3.51
CA GLY A 85 7.77 -13.99 2.62
C GLY A 85 8.81 -13.04 3.22
N LEU A 86 8.65 -12.69 4.52
CA LEU A 86 9.61 -11.87 5.26
C LEU A 86 10.96 -12.57 5.42
N ALA A 87 10.98 -13.87 5.71
CA ALA A 87 12.22 -14.65 5.81
C ALA A 87 13.00 -14.71 4.49
N ALA A 88 12.30 -14.71 3.35
CA ALA A 88 12.89 -14.76 2.02
C ALA A 88 13.29 -13.38 1.47
N ALA A 89 12.78 -12.29 2.05
CA ALA A 89 13.10 -10.92 1.63
C ALA A 89 14.53 -10.53 2.04
N ARG A 90 15.32 -10.02 1.09
CA ARG A 90 16.76 -9.74 1.24
C ARG A 90 17.14 -8.28 0.99
N HIS A 91 16.28 -7.51 0.32
CA HIS A 91 16.59 -6.14 -0.08
C HIS A 91 15.81 -5.12 0.73
N GLY A 92 16.53 -4.17 1.35
CA GLY A 92 15.94 -3.09 2.13
C GLY A 92 15.11 -3.57 3.33
N GLN A 93 14.34 -2.66 3.91
CA GLN A 93 13.41 -2.96 4.99
C GLN A 93 12.07 -3.41 4.38
N PRO A 94 11.60 -4.65 4.64
CA PRO A 94 10.34 -5.12 4.07
C PRO A 94 9.15 -4.41 4.72
N MET A 95 7.99 -4.46 4.05
CA MET A 95 6.73 -3.97 4.57
C MET A 95 5.75 -5.13 4.73
N VAL A 96 4.97 -5.16 5.81
CA VAL A 96 3.87 -6.10 6.02
C VAL A 96 2.56 -5.42 5.67
N ASN A 97 1.79 -6.04 4.77
CA ASN A 97 0.41 -5.66 4.47
C ASN A 97 -0.52 -6.82 4.85
N SER A 98 -1.18 -6.79 6.00
CA SER A 98 -1.24 -5.70 6.99
C SER A 98 -1.51 -6.22 8.41
N ILE A 99 -1.45 -5.30 9.39
CA ILE A 99 -1.93 -5.49 10.76
C ILE A 99 -3.24 -4.73 10.96
N THR A 100 -4.12 -5.21 11.83
CA THR A 100 -5.35 -4.54 12.28
C THR A 100 -5.37 -4.47 13.82
N ALA A 101 -6.31 -3.76 14.40
CA ALA A 101 -6.55 -3.76 15.84
C ALA A 101 -7.47 -4.91 16.30
N GLU A 102 -7.87 -5.81 15.39
CA GLU A 102 -8.54 -7.06 15.76
C GLU A 102 -7.56 -7.92 16.54
N ARG A 103 -8.00 -8.42 17.69
CA ARG A 103 -7.10 -9.05 18.66
C ARG A 103 -6.26 -10.17 18.05
N GLN A 104 -6.90 -11.08 17.32
CA GLN A 104 -6.23 -12.24 16.74
C GLN A 104 -5.17 -11.80 15.72
N ARG A 105 -5.53 -10.93 14.79
CA ARG A 105 -4.62 -10.45 13.74
C ARG A 105 -3.44 -9.70 14.34
N TYR A 106 -3.69 -8.87 15.36
CA TYR A 106 -2.64 -8.13 16.05
C TYR A 106 -1.63 -9.07 16.73
N GLU A 107 -2.12 -10.05 17.49
CA GLU A 107 -1.28 -11.04 18.21
C GLU A 107 -0.46 -11.93 17.26
N GLU A 108 -0.98 -12.24 16.07
CA GLU A 108 -0.29 -13.04 15.05
C GLU A 108 0.78 -12.26 14.27
N ILE A 109 0.54 -10.98 13.98
CA ILE A 109 1.40 -10.18 13.09
C ILE A 109 2.47 -9.38 13.83
N LEU A 110 2.17 -8.85 15.03
CA LEU A 110 3.14 -8.04 15.79
C LEU A 110 4.49 -8.76 15.98
N PRO A 111 4.56 -10.05 16.36
CA PRO A 111 5.84 -10.75 16.52
C PRO A 111 6.65 -10.80 15.22
N LEU A 112 5.98 -10.88 14.07
CA LEU A 112 6.63 -10.88 12.76
C LEU A 112 7.22 -9.50 12.43
N VAL A 113 6.44 -8.44 12.68
CA VAL A 113 6.91 -7.05 12.51
C VAL A 113 8.16 -6.80 13.36
N GLN A 114 8.16 -7.23 14.63
CA GLN A 114 9.32 -7.10 15.52
C GLN A 114 10.52 -7.94 15.06
N LYS A 115 10.29 -9.22 14.73
CA LYS A 115 11.35 -10.18 14.33
C LYS A 115 12.10 -9.71 13.08
N TYR A 116 11.39 -9.19 12.10
CA TYR A 116 11.94 -8.78 10.81
C TYR A 116 12.17 -7.27 10.68
N GLN A 117 11.89 -6.49 11.75
CA GLN A 117 11.97 -5.02 11.76
C GLN A 117 11.24 -4.40 10.55
N ALA A 118 10.10 -4.99 10.19
CA ALA A 118 9.37 -4.60 9.00
C ALA A 118 8.60 -3.30 9.22
N LYS A 119 8.45 -2.50 8.17
CA LYS A 119 7.38 -1.50 8.09
C LYS A 119 6.04 -2.20 8.14
N VAL A 120 5.00 -1.52 8.60
CA VAL A 120 3.68 -2.14 8.74
C VAL A 120 2.58 -1.22 8.22
N VAL A 121 1.76 -1.75 7.32
CA VAL A 121 0.48 -1.16 6.96
C VAL A 121 -0.51 -1.51 8.07
N ALA A 122 -1.01 -0.50 8.76
CA ALA A 122 -1.93 -0.59 9.88
C ALA A 122 -3.33 -0.17 9.43
N LEU A 123 -4.18 -1.16 9.13
CA LEU A 123 -5.55 -0.91 8.71
C LEU A 123 -6.39 -0.40 9.88
N CYS A 124 -7.18 0.64 9.66
CA CYS A 124 -8.11 1.18 10.65
C CYS A 124 -9.33 0.26 10.82
N MET A 125 -9.14 -0.95 11.34
CA MET A 125 -10.19 -1.93 11.65
C MET A 125 -9.91 -2.57 13.00
N ASP A 126 -10.97 -2.85 13.76
CA ASP A 126 -10.90 -3.54 15.05
C ASP A 126 -11.98 -4.63 15.12
N ASP A 127 -12.13 -5.27 16.28
CA ASP A 127 -13.12 -6.35 16.48
C ASP A 127 -14.59 -5.89 16.33
N GLN A 128 -14.87 -4.57 16.25
CA GLN A 128 -16.20 -4.04 15.92
C GLN A 128 -16.43 -3.97 14.40
N GLY A 129 -15.41 -4.30 13.61
CA GLY A 129 -15.45 -4.30 12.15
C GLY A 129 -15.02 -2.97 11.54
N MET A 130 -15.60 -2.68 10.38
CA MET A 130 -15.16 -1.59 9.51
C MET A 130 -15.70 -0.23 9.97
N PRO A 131 -14.85 0.77 10.28
CA PRO A 131 -15.29 2.07 10.79
C PRO A 131 -16.12 2.85 9.77
N GLU A 132 -17.00 3.72 10.26
CA GLU A 132 -17.83 4.56 9.40
C GLU A 132 -17.31 6.00 9.36
N THR A 133 -16.99 6.56 10.52
CA THR A 133 -16.61 7.96 10.67
C THR A 133 -15.10 8.14 10.79
N ALA A 134 -14.65 9.39 10.69
CA ALA A 134 -13.27 9.74 10.94
C ALA A 134 -12.89 9.56 12.42
N ASP A 135 -13.82 9.79 13.35
CA ASP A 135 -13.63 9.58 14.80
C ASP A 135 -13.43 8.09 15.14
N ASP A 136 -14.21 7.20 14.51
CA ASP A 136 -14.04 5.75 14.66
C ASP A 136 -12.63 5.32 14.25
N ARG A 137 -12.17 5.81 13.10
CA ARG A 137 -10.81 5.56 12.60
C ARG A 137 -9.76 6.11 13.56
N MET A 138 -9.92 7.33 14.05
CA MET A 138 -8.96 7.94 14.98
C MET A 138 -8.88 7.20 16.32
N ARG A 139 -9.99 6.62 16.83
CA ARG A 139 -9.95 5.73 17.99
C ARG A 139 -9.05 4.52 17.72
N ILE A 140 -9.16 3.91 16.54
CA ILE A 140 -8.36 2.76 16.14
C ILE A 140 -6.89 3.14 15.91
N VAL A 141 -6.62 4.27 15.22
CA VAL A 141 -5.27 4.81 15.02
C VAL A 141 -4.56 5.02 16.35
N ARG A 142 -5.21 5.71 17.31
CA ARG A 142 -4.64 5.97 18.65
C ARG A 142 -4.31 4.67 19.39
N ASN A 143 -5.18 3.67 19.28
CA ASN A 143 -4.92 2.35 19.85
C ASN A 143 -3.72 1.65 19.20
N LEU A 144 -3.69 1.61 17.86
CA LEU A 144 -2.62 0.95 17.10
C LEU A 144 -1.26 1.61 17.34
N VAL A 145 -1.16 2.94 17.24
CA VAL A 145 0.12 3.64 17.47
C VAL A 145 0.62 3.39 18.89
N GLN A 146 -0.26 3.47 19.90
CA GLN A 146 0.12 3.23 21.29
C GLN A 146 0.65 1.80 21.49
N ASN A 147 -0.06 0.80 20.97
CA ASN A 147 0.31 -0.60 21.18
C ASN A 147 1.56 -0.99 20.38
N LEU A 148 1.68 -0.54 19.12
CA LEU A 148 2.83 -0.80 18.26
C LEU A 148 4.10 -0.15 18.82
N THR A 149 4.01 1.12 19.24
CA THR A 149 5.17 1.84 19.82
C THR A 149 5.57 1.30 21.18
N ALA A 150 4.61 0.90 22.03
CA ALA A 150 4.90 0.22 23.29
C ALA A 150 5.59 -1.14 23.08
N ALA A 151 5.33 -1.80 21.96
CA ALA A 151 6.01 -3.01 21.54
C ALA A 151 7.37 -2.75 20.83
N GLY A 152 7.79 -1.48 20.70
CA GLY A 152 9.08 -1.11 20.13
C GLY A 152 9.10 -0.92 18.61
N VAL A 153 7.93 -0.86 17.95
CA VAL A 153 7.86 -0.47 16.53
C VAL A 153 8.02 1.05 16.42
N SER A 154 8.91 1.52 15.56
CA SER A 154 9.10 2.96 15.31
C SER A 154 7.83 3.57 14.71
N GLU A 155 7.45 4.77 15.14
CA GLU A 155 6.31 5.49 14.56
C GLU A 155 6.50 5.73 13.04
N GLU A 156 7.75 5.93 12.60
CA GLU A 156 8.13 6.12 11.19
C GLU A 156 8.02 4.83 10.34
N ASP A 157 7.80 3.69 10.98
CA ASP A 157 7.57 2.41 10.31
C ASP A 157 6.09 2.05 10.23
N ILE A 158 5.19 2.88 10.78
CA ILE A 158 3.75 2.67 10.80
C ILE A 158 3.09 3.46 9.66
N TYR A 159 2.37 2.76 8.80
CA TYR A 159 1.62 3.32 7.68
C TYR A 159 0.13 3.08 7.88
N PHE A 160 -0.62 4.10 8.31
CA PHE A 160 -2.06 3.97 8.54
C PHE A 160 -2.83 3.91 7.22
N ASP A 161 -3.63 2.86 7.05
CA ASP A 161 -4.65 2.79 6.00
C ASP A 161 -6.03 3.13 6.58
N PRO A 162 -6.68 4.23 6.14
CA PRO A 162 -7.98 4.63 6.64
C PRO A 162 -9.11 3.71 6.17
N LEU A 163 -8.87 2.68 5.37
CA LEU A 163 -9.87 1.78 4.78
C LEU A 163 -10.95 2.53 4.00
N VAL A 164 -10.62 2.74 2.74
CA VAL A 164 -11.47 3.46 1.79
C VAL A 164 -12.69 2.61 1.42
N LYS A 165 -13.89 3.08 1.80
CA LYS A 165 -15.17 2.51 1.37
C LYS A 165 -15.61 3.08 0.00
N PRO A 166 -16.37 2.33 -0.80
CA PRO A 166 -16.90 2.85 -2.07
C PRO A 166 -17.88 4.01 -1.84
N VAL A 167 -17.70 5.14 -2.53
CA VAL A 167 -18.65 6.27 -2.44
C VAL A 167 -20.01 5.96 -3.08
N SER A 168 -20.10 4.88 -3.87
CA SER A 168 -21.38 4.38 -4.38
C SER A 168 -22.32 3.88 -3.29
N THR A 169 -21.79 3.54 -2.11
CA THR A 169 -22.58 3.01 -0.98
C THR A 169 -22.80 4.04 0.12
N GLY A 170 -22.29 5.26 -0.01
CA GLY A 170 -22.46 6.34 0.96
C GLY A 170 -21.76 7.62 0.51
N ASP A 171 -22.43 8.75 0.71
CA ASP A 171 -22.03 10.08 0.23
C ASP A 171 -20.88 10.71 1.03
N ARG A 172 -20.73 10.32 2.30
CA ARG A 172 -19.69 10.85 3.19
C ARG A 172 -18.38 10.07 3.20
N PHE A 173 -18.32 8.84 2.66
CA PHE A 173 -17.13 7.99 2.84
C PHE A 173 -15.82 8.59 2.31
N GLY A 174 -15.88 9.40 1.24
CA GLY A 174 -14.71 10.15 0.78
C GLY A 174 -14.27 11.21 1.80
N LEU A 175 -15.22 11.99 2.34
CA LEU A 175 -14.94 13.03 3.33
C LEU A 175 -14.39 12.46 4.62
N GLU A 176 -14.96 11.35 5.13
CA GLU A 176 -14.50 10.72 6.37
C GLU A 176 -13.03 10.26 6.25
N VAL A 177 -12.60 9.77 5.07
CA VAL A 177 -11.19 9.45 4.83
C VAL A 177 -10.32 10.71 4.85
N LEU A 178 -10.75 11.79 4.17
CA LEU A 178 -10.00 13.05 4.14
C LEU A 178 -9.82 13.65 5.53
N ASP A 179 -10.88 13.63 6.35
CA ASP A 179 -10.81 14.09 7.75
C ASP A 179 -9.90 13.21 8.60
N THR A 180 -9.93 11.88 8.43
CA THR A 180 -8.97 10.99 9.09
C THR A 180 -7.53 11.33 8.72
N LEU A 181 -7.21 11.51 7.44
CA LEU A 181 -5.84 11.82 6.99
C LEU A 181 -5.33 13.14 7.59
N ARG A 182 -6.20 14.16 7.64
CA ARG A 182 -5.89 15.45 8.25
C ARG A 182 -5.63 15.31 9.75
N MET A 183 -6.44 14.51 10.45
CA MET A 183 -6.27 14.27 11.89
C MET A 183 -4.99 13.47 12.19
N ILE A 184 -4.71 12.39 11.44
CA ILE A 184 -3.44 11.63 11.59
C ILE A 184 -2.24 12.55 11.35
N SER A 185 -2.27 13.37 10.29
CA SER A 185 -1.16 14.29 9.98
C SER A 185 -0.92 15.33 11.08
N THR A 186 -1.94 15.65 11.88
CA THR A 186 -1.84 16.61 12.99
C THR A 186 -1.40 15.93 14.29
N GLU A 187 -2.00 14.77 14.63
CA GLU A 187 -1.76 14.07 15.89
C GLU A 187 -0.50 13.20 15.87
N PHE A 188 -0.14 12.63 14.71
CA PHE A 188 0.94 11.65 14.53
C PHE A 188 1.83 12.03 13.35
N PRO A 189 2.56 13.15 13.42
CA PRO A 189 3.32 13.69 12.28
C PRO A 189 4.50 12.82 11.85
N ARG A 190 4.94 11.83 12.66
CA ARG A 190 6.00 10.89 12.29
C ARG A 190 5.45 9.62 11.65
N ALA A 191 4.17 9.31 11.86
CA ALA A 191 3.50 8.20 11.22
C ALA A 191 3.17 8.53 9.76
N HIS A 192 3.16 7.48 8.94
CA HIS A 192 2.81 7.58 7.53
C HIS A 192 1.35 7.19 7.30
N LYS A 193 0.83 7.57 6.14
CA LYS A 193 -0.52 7.23 5.68
C LYS A 193 -0.39 6.60 4.31
N ILE A 194 -1.10 5.49 4.11
CA ILE A 194 -1.10 4.73 2.86
C ILE A 194 -2.52 4.34 2.51
N CYS A 195 -2.86 4.22 1.23
CA CYS A 195 -4.08 3.51 0.85
C CYS A 195 -4.01 2.92 -0.55
N GLY A 196 -4.83 1.89 -0.78
CA GLY A 196 -5.27 1.53 -2.11
C GLY A 196 -6.39 2.46 -2.60
N LEU A 197 -6.22 3.08 -3.77
CA LEU A 197 -7.18 4.06 -4.30
C LEU A 197 -8.40 3.42 -4.98
N SER A 198 -8.29 2.18 -5.43
CA SER A 198 -9.27 1.57 -6.34
C SER A 198 -10.65 1.36 -5.70
N ASN A 199 -10.73 1.19 -4.38
CA ASN A 199 -12.00 0.92 -3.67
C ASN A 199 -12.97 2.11 -3.68
N ILE A 200 -12.48 3.36 -3.69
CA ILE A 200 -13.33 4.57 -3.61
C ILE A 200 -14.40 4.58 -4.70
N SER A 201 -14.05 4.12 -5.90
CA SER A 201 -14.89 4.21 -7.10
C SER A 201 -15.64 2.92 -7.44
N PHE A 202 -15.59 1.90 -6.58
CA PHE A 202 -16.23 0.62 -6.87
C PHE A 202 -17.74 0.81 -7.11
N GLY A 203 -18.29 0.14 -8.13
CA GLY A 203 -19.70 0.26 -8.53
C GLY A 203 -20.05 1.47 -9.42
N LEU A 204 -19.09 2.32 -9.78
CA LEU A 204 -19.32 3.51 -10.62
C LEU A 204 -18.66 3.39 -12.01
N PRO A 205 -19.18 4.08 -13.05
CA PRO A 205 -18.49 4.23 -14.33
C PRO A 205 -17.31 5.21 -14.22
N ASN A 206 -16.41 5.20 -15.22
CA ASN A 206 -15.29 6.14 -15.31
C ASN A 206 -14.41 6.23 -14.05
N ARG A 207 -14.23 5.08 -13.37
CA ARG A 207 -13.53 4.93 -12.09
C ARG A 207 -12.19 5.64 -12.00
N LYS A 208 -11.42 5.66 -13.09
CA LYS A 208 -10.11 6.32 -13.15
C LYS A 208 -10.18 7.80 -12.77
N ILE A 209 -11.21 8.52 -13.23
CA ILE A 209 -11.39 9.95 -12.93
C ILE A 209 -11.59 10.15 -11.42
N LEU A 210 -12.44 9.33 -10.80
CA LEU A 210 -12.69 9.37 -9.36
C LEU A 210 -11.42 9.03 -8.57
N ASN A 211 -10.70 7.99 -8.96
CA ASN A 211 -9.47 7.58 -8.28
C ASN A 211 -8.40 8.69 -8.35
N GLN A 212 -8.23 9.34 -9.51
CA GLN A 212 -7.27 10.43 -9.72
C GLN A 212 -7.66 11.67 -8.91
N ALA A 213 -8.94 12.08 -8.95
CA ALA A 213 -9.43 13.20 -8.17
C ALA A 213 -9.29 12.97 -6.66
N PHE A 214 -9.55 11.74 -6.20
CA PHE A 214 -9.43 11.35 -4.80
C PHE A 214 -7.96 11.29 -4.35
N MET A 215 -7.05 10.80 -5.20
CA MET A 215 -5.61 10.88 -4.93
C MET A 215 -5.18 12.33 -4.69
N ILE A 216 -5.55 13.27 -5.56
CA ILE A 216 -5.18 14.69 -5.39
C ILE A 216 -5.71 15.23 -4.05
N GLN A 217 -6.96 14.93 -3.70
CA GLN A 217 -7.56 15.36 -2.43
C GLN A 217 -6.85 14.75 -1.22
N THR A 218 -6.56 13.46 -1.23
CA THR A 218 -5.86 12.78 -0.13
C THR A 218 -4.43 13.28 0.05
N MET A 219 -3.70 13.59 -1.04
CA MET A 219 -2.38 14.22 -0.95
C MET A 219 -2.46 15.60 -0.27
N ALA A 220 -3.48 16.40 -0.59
CA ALA A 220 -3.69 17.69 0.07
C ALA A 220 -3.99 17.57 1.57
N MET A 221 -4.53 16.43 2.01
CA MET A 221 -4.75 16.10 3.43
C MET A 221 -3.55 15.44 4.10
N GLY A 222 -2.41 15.33 3.41
CA GLY A 222 -1.15 14.86 3.96
C GLY A 222 -0.80 13.41 3.66
N MET A 223 -1.55 12.70 2.81
CA MET A 223 -1.17 11.34 2.35
C MET A 223 0.27 11.34 1.81
N ASP A 224 1.06 10.33 2.18
CA ASP A 224 2.48 10.24 1.83
C ASP A 224 2.93 8.88 1.27
N ALA A 225 2.03 7.91 1.18
CA ALA A 225 2.21 6.67 0.44
C ALA A 225 0.95 6.19 -0.30
N TYR A 226 1.12 5.39 -1.36
CA TYR A 226 0.02 4.71 -2.06
C TYR A 226 0.39 3.28 -2.46
N ILE A 227 -0.62 2.41 -2.45
CA ILE A 227 -0.62 1.14 -3.17
C ILE A 227 -1.41 1.38 -4.46
N LEU A 228 -0.72 1.36 -5.62
CA LEU A 228 -1.33 1.70 -6.91
C LEU A 228 -0.62 1.04 -8.09
N ASP A 229 -1.22 1.14 -9.28
CA ASP A 229 -0.60 0.79 -10.55
C ASP A 229 0.35 1.92 -11.02
N PRO A 230 1.69 1.76 -10.92
CA PRO A 230 2.64 2.80 -11.34
C PRO A 230 2.71 2.92 -12.88
N LEU A 231 2.14 1.96 -13.63
CA LEU A 231 2.08 2.03 -15.10
C LEU A 231 0.90 2.88 -15.59
N ASP A 232 -0.03 3.27 -14.71
CA ASP A 232 -1.05 4.26 -15.06
C ASP A 232 -0.43 5.66 -15.13
N LYS A 233 0.04 6.01 -16.33
CA LYS A 233 0.63 7.33 -16.63
C LYS A 233 -0.25 8.50 -16.19
N GLY A 234 -1.57 8.38 -16.30
CA GLY A 234 -2.49 9.43 -15.90
C GLY A 234 -2.47 9.64 -14.38
N MET A 235 -2.54 8.54 -13.61
CA MET A 235 -2.40 8.57 -12.16
C MET A 235 -1.04 9.15 -11.74
N MET A 236 0.03 8.62 -12.31
CA MET A 236 1.40 9.06 -12.00
C MET A 236 1.65 10.52 -12.40
N GLY A 237 1.06 10.96 -13.51
CA GLY A 237 1.15 12.36 -13.95
C GLY A 237 0.47 13.32 -12.97
N PHE A 238 -0.74 12.99 -12.49
CA PHE A 238 -1.40 13.78 -11.45
C PHE A 238 -0.67 13.71 -10.11
N LEU A 239 -0.02 12.60 -9.78
CA LEU A 239 0.81 12.48 -8.59
C LEU A 239 1.99 13.44 -8.64
N CYS A 240 2.74 13.46 -9.76
CA CYS A 240 3.84 14.40 -9.98
C CYS A 240 3.35 15.86 -9.93
N ALA A 241 2.25 16.17 -10.60
CA ALA A 241 1.66 17.52 -10.59
C ALA A 241 1.26 17.95 -9.17
N SER A 242 0.59 17.08 -8.43
CA SER A 242 0.14 17.35 -7.06
C SER A 242 1.32 17.55 -6.11
N ARG A 243 2.39 16.74 -6.21
CA ARG A 243 3.64 16.97 -5.44
C ARG A 243 4.22 18.35 -5.69
N ALA A 244 4.29 18.80 -6.95
CA ALA A 244 4.77 20.15 -7.28
C ALA A 244 3.89 21.25 -6.67
N LEU A 245 2.56 21.11 -6.78
CA LEU A 245 1.61 22.08 -6.23
C LEU A 245 1.62 22.14 -4.69
N LEU A 246 1.91 21.03 -4.03
CA LEU A 246 2.02 20.94 -2.57
C LEU A 246 3.40 21.40 -2.04
N GLY A 247 4.30 21.86 -2.91
CA GLY A 247 5.66 22.26 -2.52
C GLY A 247 6.59 21.10 -2.15
N GLN A 248 6.26 19.88 -2.58
CA GLN A 248 7.02 18.65 -2.32
C GLN A 248 7.99 18.28 -3.47
N ASP A 249 8.18 19.19 -4.42
CA ASP A 249 9.10 19.08 -5.55
C ASP A 249 9.81 20.42 -5.75
N GLY A 250 11.02 20.52 -5.20
CA GLY A 250 11.82 21.75 -5.22
C GLY A 250 12.10 22.21 -6.64
N TYR A 251 11.64 23.42 -6.99
CA TYR A 251 11.73 23.99 -8.34
C TYR A 251 11.13 23.11 -9.44
N CYS A 252 10.16 22.25 -9.10
CA CYS A 252 9.48 21.35 -10.04
C CYS A 252 10.44 20.38 -10.78
N MET A 253 11.56 20.00 -10.16
CA MET A 253 12.61 19.20 -10.80
C MET A 253 12.14 17.79 -11.15
N ASP A 254 11.37 17.15 -10.27
CA ASP A 254 10.79 15.83 -10.52
C ASP A 254 9.74 15.92 -11.63
N TYR A 255 8.88 16.95 -11.58
CA TYR A 255 7.86 17.20 -12.60
C TYR A 255 8.46 17.39 -14.00
N LEU A 256 9.52 18.21 -14.11
CA LEU A 256 10.25 18.42 -15.37
C LEU A 256 10.96 17.15 -15.85
N THR A 257 11.47 16.33 -14.92
CA THR A 257 12.08 15.05 -15.25
C THR A 257 11.05 14.05 -15.77
N ALA A 258 9.88 13.99 -15.16
CA ALA A 258 8.76 13.18 -15.62
C ALA A 258 8.30 13.58 -17.04
N HIS A 259 8.24 14.88 -17.34
CA HIS A 259 7.95 15.36 -18.70
C HIS A 259 8.98 14.88 -19.72
N ARG A 260 10.28 15.02 -19.42
CA ARG A 260 11.35 14.55 -20.32
C ARG A 260 11.33 13.04 -20.55
N LYS A 261 10.76 12.27 -19.62
CA LYS A 261 10.57 10.81 -19.73
C LYS A 261 9.27 10.42 -20.47
N GLY A 262 8.49 11.40 -20.95
CA GLY A 262 7.25 11.15 -21.68
C GLY A 262 6.10 10.64 -20.79
N LEU A 263 6.08 11.02 -19.51
CA LEU A 263 5.00 10.62 -18.59
C LEU A 263 3.64 11.24 -18.99
N TYR A 264 3.67 12.44 -19.58
CA TYR A 264 2.46 13.21 -19.93
C TYR A 264 2.02 13.04 -21.39
N ASP A 265 2.72 12.17 -22.14
CA ASP A 265 2.45 11.82 -23.54
C ASP A 265 1.52 10.61 -23.66
#